data_AF-A0A316JPW6-F1
#
_entry.id   AF-A0A316JPW6-F1
#
_cell.length_a   1.000
_cell.length_b   1.000
_cell.length_c   1.000
_cell.angle_alpha   90.00
_cell.angle_beta   90.00
_cell.angle_gamma   90.00
#
_symmetry.space_group_name_H-M   'P 1'
#
loop_
_entity.id
_entity.type
_entity.pdbx_description
1 polymer ?
#
loop_
_entity_poly.entity_id
_entity_poly.type
_entity_poly.pdbx_seq_one_letter_code
_entity_poly.pdbx_strand_id
1 'polypeptide(L)'
;MLLLAPAAAWAAPGLCIGPICADEISRSAKHHFQLRMRISDQRGHRERIVIDCRNGQLSPAAGLVERGYAQAVATKACRLAGEPA
;
A
#
# COMPACT_ATOMS: atom_id res chain seq x y z
N MET A 1 14.86 18.93 35.39
CA MET A 1 13.90 18.06 34.68
C MET A 1 13.85 18.51 33.22
N LEU A 2 14.52 17.79 32.30
CA LEU A 2 14.37 18.04 30.86
C LEU A 2 13.17 17.22 30.37
N LEU A 3 12.14 17.90 29.86
CA LEU A 3 11.07 17.25 29.10
C LEU A 3 11.59 16.99 27.68
N LEU A 4 11.81 15.72 27.33
CA LEU A 4 11.99 15.33 25.93
C LEU A 4 10.66 15.58 25.21
N ALA A 5 10.62 16.60 24.35
CA ALA A 5 9.51 16.78 23.43
C ALA A 5 9.44 15.54 22.50
N PRO A 6 8.25 14.95 22.28
CA PRO A 6 8.12 13.83 21.35
C PRO A 6 8.54 14.31 19.96
N ALA A 7 9.56 13.68 19.38
CA ALA A 7 9.91 13.90 17.99
C ALA A 7 8.68 13.55 17.14
N ALA A 8 8.28 14.47 16.25
CA ALA A 8 7.22 14.19 15.29
C ALA A 8 7.65 12.97 14.47
N ALA A 9 6.97 11.84 14.67
CA ALA A 9 7.16 10.67 13.82
C ALA A 9 6.64 11.03 12.43
N TRP A 10 7.54 11.36 11.51
CA TRP A 10 7.20 11.38 10.10
C TRP A 10 6.73 9.97 9.74
N ALA A 11 5.46 9.84 9.35
CA ALA A 11 4.94 8.60 8.82
C ALA A 11 5.92 8.12 7.74
N ALA A 12 6.39 6.87 7.84
CA ALA A 12 7.34 6.31 6.91
C ALA A 12 6.87 6.61 5.48
N PRO A 13 7.78 7.01 4.57
CA PRO A 13 7.40 7.31 3.19
C PRO A 13 6.65 6.08 2.67
N GLY A 14 5.40 6.28 2.26
CA GLY A 14 4.61 5.21 1.64
C GLY A 14 5.41 4.57 0.51
N LEU A 15 5.08 3.35 0.16
CA LEU A 15 5.69 2.70 -1.00
C LEU A 15 5.16 3.39 -2.26
N CYS A 16 6.01 4.09 -3.00
CA CYS A 16 5.58 4.82 -4.20
C CYS A 16 6.16 4.21 -5.47
N ILE A 17 5.33 4.13 -6.52
CA ILE A 17 5.76 3.81 -7.89
C ILE A 17 5.04 4.76 -8.85
N GLY A 18 5.81 5.55 -9.58
CA GLY A 18 5.27 6.60 -10.44
C GLY A 18 4.44 7.61 -9.63
N PRO A 19 3.24 8.00 -10.11
CA PRO A 19 2.40 9.00 -9.44
C PRO A 19 1.55 8.45 -8.29
N ILE A 20 1.72 7.15 -7.92
CA ILE A 20 0.92 6.49 -6.90
C ILE A 20 1.78 6.07 -5.72
N CYS A 21 1.28 6.33 -4.51
CA CYS A 21 1.86 5.88 -3.26
C CYS A 21 0.88 4.99 -2.49
N ALA A 22 1.42 3.97 -1.82
CA ALA A 22 0.71 3.08 -0.91
C ALA A 22 1.17 3.26 0.53
N ASP A 23 0.22 3.32 1.46
CA ASP A 23 0.42 3.39 2.90
C ASP A 23 -0.60 2.51 3.63
N GLU A 24 -0.60 2.52 4.96
CA GLU A 24 -1.46 1.63 5.78
C GLU A 24 -1.36 0.15 5.34
N ILE A 25 -0.17 -0.29 4.90
CA ILE A 25 0.05 -1.64 4.37
C ILE A 25 0.00 -2.64 5.52
N SER A 26 -0.91 -3.60 5.43
CA SER A 26 -1.12 -4.62 6.44
C SER A 26 -1.44 -5.96 5.82
N ARG A 27 -1.03 -7.04 6.48
CA ARG A 27 -1.37 -8.40 6.08
C ARG A 27 -2.77 -8.74 6.57
N SER A 28 -3.56 -9.41 5.73
CA SER A 28 -4.89 -9.89 6.14
C SER A 28 -4.77 -10.99 7.19
N ALA A 29 -5.51 -10.85 8.29
CA ALA A 29 -5.54 -11.85 9.37
C ALA A 29 -6.21 -13.17 8.96
N LYS A 30 -7.13 -13.12 7.98
CA LYS A 30 -7.84 -14.31 7.47
C LYS A 30 -7.09 -15.01 6.35
N HIS A 31 -6.37 -14.24 5.54
CA HIS A 31 -5.70 -14.72 4.33
C HIS A 31 -4.28 -14.16 4.31
N HIS A 32 -3.31 -14.89 4.86
CA HIS A 32 -1.94 -14.38 5.04
C HIS A 32 -1.28 -13.94 3.73
N PHE A 33 -1.67 -14.50 2.58
CA PHE A 33 -1.20 -14.13 1.25
C PHE A 33 -1.83 -12.85 0.67
N GLN A 34 -2.76 -12.21 1.40
CA GLN A 34 -3.36 -10.94 0.98
C GLN A 34 -2.77 -9.77 1.75
N LEU A 35 -2.47 -8.70 1.02
CA LEU A 35 -2.14 -7.41 1.61
C LEU A 35 -3.29 -6.43 1.39
N ARG A 36 -3.56 -5.64 2.42
CA ARG A 36 -4.49 -4.51 2.41
C ARG A 36 -3.66 -3.24 2.48
N MET A 37 -3.98 -2.25 1.66
CA MET A 37 -3.26 -0.98 1.65
C MET A 37 -4.18 0.14 1.22
N ARG A 38 -3.85 1.36 1.62
CA ARG A 38 -4.41 2.58 1.05
C ARG A 38 -3.49 3.04 -0.07
N ILE A 39 -4.05 3.32 -1.23
CA ILE A 39 -3.33 3.96 -2.34
C ILE A 39 -3.82 5.39 -2.53
N SER A 40 -2.92 6.25 -3.01
CA SER A 40 -3.23 7.64 -3.33
C SER A 40 -2.49 8.10 -4.58
N ASP A 41 -3.10 9.01 -5.34
CA ASP A 41 -2.48 9.64 -6.50
C ASP A 41 -2.23 11.15 -6.28
N GLN A 42 -1.50 11.76 -7.21
CA GLN A 42 -1.20 13.20 -7.22
C GLN A 42 -2.44 14.10 -7.42
N ARG A 43 -3.59 13.55 -7.82
CA ARG A 43 -4.86 14.29 -7.98
C ARG A 43 -5.66 14.33 -6.67
N GLY A 44 -5.15 13.68 -5.62
CA GLY A 44 -5.77 13.62 -4.31
C GLY A 44 -6.79 12.49 -4.16
N HIS A 45 -6.91 11.61 -5.15
CA HIS A 45 -7.74 10.41 -5.00
C HIS A 45 -7.10 9.47 -3.99
N ARG A 46 -7.93 8.79 -3.18
CA ARG A 46 -7.50 7.84 -2.16
C ARG A 46 -8.44 6.65 -2.13
N GLU A 47 -7.88 5.46 -2.13
CA GLU A 47 -8.67 4.22 -2.18
C GLU A 47 -8.06 3.16 -1.28
N ARG A 48 -8.88 2.27 -0.74
CA ARG A 48 -8.42 1.05 -0.08
C ARG A 48 -8.51 -0.10 -1.07
N ILE A 49 -7.40 -0.79 -1.27
CA ILE A 49 -7.31 -1.96 -2.13
C ILE A 49 -6.78 -3.17 -1.35
N VAL A 50 -7.09 -4.34 -1.88
CA VAL A 50 -6.53 -5.61 -1.46
C VAL A 50 -5.84 -6.22 -2.67
N ILE A 51 -4.65 -6.77 -2.47
CA ILE A 51 -3.97 -7.62 -3.45
C ILE A 51 -3.92 -9.05 -2.91
N ASP A 52 -4.26 -10.03 -3.74
CA ASP A 52 -3.86 -11.43 -3.53
C ASP A 52 -2.49 -11.62 -4.14
N CYS A 53 -1.46 -11.78 -3.31
CA CYS A 53 -0.09 -11.81 -3.79
C CYS A 53 0.20 -13.05 -4.65
N ARG A 54 -0.56 -14.14 -4.50
CA ARG A 54 -0.32 -15.39 -5.25
C ARG A 54 -0.57 -15.26 -6.74
N ASN A 55 -1.51 -14.39 -7.14
CA ASN A 55 -1.91 -14.19 -8.53
C ASN A 55 -1.93 -12.72 -8.96
N GLY A 56 -1.54 -11.80 -8.07
CA GLY A 56 -1.50 -10.37 -8.30
C GLY A 56 -2.88 -9.70 -8.39
N GLN A 57 -3.98 -10.40 -8.12
CA GLN A 57 -5.31 -9.83 -8.36
C GLN A 57 -5.63 -8.71 -7.36
N LEU A 58 -6.00 -7.55 -7.90
CA LEU A 58 -6.49 -6.40 -7.12
C LEU A 58 -8.00 -6.44 -6.90
N SER A 59 -8.42 -5.99 -5.72
CA SER A 59 -9.81 -5.72 -5.37
C SER A 59 -9.95 -4.38 -4.64
N PRO A 60 -10.81 -3.47 -5.11
CA PRO A 60 -11.59 -3.55 -6.35
C PRO A 60 -10.71 -3.45 -7.61
N ALA A 61 -11.13 -4.14 -8.68
CA ALA A 61 -10.37 -4.18 -9.95
C ALA A 61 -10.32 -2.83 -10.68
N ALA A 62 -11.25 -1.91 -10.39
CA ALA A 62 -11.31 -0.56 -10.95
C ALA A 62 -11.52 0.48 -9.85
N GLY A 63 -11.24 1.75 -10.16
CA GLY A 63 -11.37 2.90 -9.26
C GLY A 63 -10.89 4.19 -9.92
N LEU A 64 -10.91 5.29 -9.16
CA LEU A 64 -10.41 6.61 -9.54
C LEU A 64 -8.87 6.64 -9.63
N VAL A 65 -8.21 5.82 -8.82
CA VAL A 65 -6.75 5.69 -8.84
C VAL A 65 -6.35 4.70 -9.94
N GLU A 66 -5.44 5.11 -10.83
CA GLU A 66 -5.03 4.34 -12.01
C GLU A 66 -4.49 2.95 -11.60
N ARG A 67 -5.02 1.89 -12.24
CA ARG A 67 -4.83 0.51 -11.78
C ARG A 67 -3.52 -0.12 -12.23
N GLY A 68 -2.91 0.32 -13.33
CA GLY A 68 -1.58 -0.13 -13.73
C GLY A 68 -0.51 0.25 -12.72
N TYR A 69 -0.48 1.51 -12.28
CA TYR A 69 0.41 1.95 -11.22
C TYR A 69 0.03 1.36 -9.84
N ALA A 70 -1.27 1.20 -9.54
CA ALA A 70 -1.70 0.53 -8.31
C ALA A 70 -1.26 -0.94 -8.28
N GLN A 71 -1.30 -1.63 -9.42
CA GLN A 71 -0.80 -2.99 -9.58
C GLN A 71 0.69 -3.04 -9.31
N ALA A 72 1.47 -2.14 -9.92
CA ALA A 72 2.91 -2.08 -9.73
C ALA A 72 3.28 -1.87 -8.24
N VAL A 73 2.62 -0.92 -7.56
CA VAL A 73 2.90 -0.62 -6.15
C VAL A 73 2.54 -1.81 -5.25
N ALA A 74 1.40 -2.45 -5.51
CA ALA A 74 0.93 -3.59 -4.73
C ALA A 74 1.80 -4.84 -4.96
N THR A 75 2.23 -5.11 -6.20
CA THR A 75 3.17 -6.19 -6.51
C THR A 75 4.51 -5.95 -5.78
N LYS A 76 5.01 -4.72 -5.75
CA LYS A 76 6.22 -4.39 -4.97
C LYS A 76 5.99 -4.59 -3.47
N ALA A 77 4.81 -4.24 -2.95
CA ALA A 77 4.46 -4.49 -1.54
C ALA A 77 4.46 -6.00 -1.23
N CYS A 78 3.91 -6.84 -2.11
CA CYS A 78 3.94 -8.30 -1.97
C CYS A 78 5.39 -8.83 -1.88
N ARG A 79 6.28 -8.37 -2.77
CA ARG A 79 7.71 -8.75 -2.73
C ARG A 79 8.38 -8.36 -1.42
N LEU A 80 8.12 -7.15 -0.93
CA LEU A 80 8.67 -6.67 0.35
C LEU A 80 8.09 -7.42 1.55
N ALA A 81 6.87 -7.93 1.44
CA ALA A 81 6.25 -8.78 2.45
C ALA A 81 6.72 -10.26 2.38
N GLY A 82 7.62 -10.60 1.46
CA GLY A 82 8.12 -11.97 1.26
C GLY A 82 7.13 -12.92 0.58
N GLU A 83 6.09 -12.38 -0.07
CA GLU A 83 5.16 -13.19 -0.85
C GLU A 83 5.70 -13.45 -2.27
N PRO A 84 5.39 -14.59 -2.89
CA PRO A 84 5.67 -14.82 -4.31
C PRO A 84 4.85 -13.81 -5.12
N ALA A 85 5.49 -12.97 -5.94
CA ALA A 85 4.85 -11.82 -6.59
C ALA A 85 5.42 -11.45 -7.96
#